data_AF-A0A836ILE9-F1
#
_entry.id   AF-A0A836ILE9-F1
#
_cell.length_a   1.000
_cell.length_b   1.000
_cell.length_c   1.000
_cell.angle_alpha   90.00
_cell.angle_beta   90.00
_cell.angle_gamma   90.00
#
_symmetry.space_group_name_H-M   'P 1'
#
loop_
_entity.id
_entity.type
_entity.pdbx_description
1 polymer ?
#
loop_
_entity_poly.entity_id
_entity_poly.type
_entity_poly.pdbx_seq_one_letter_code
_entity_poly.pdbx_strand_id
1 'polypeptide(L)'
;MPGGRNAQLEELRRQFPLTSVVVESAEETVLKVDHALRISPTTEYALSLHVELPSTFPNAAPRATMPYCCHEVPITPPGLSPSQALAYQWSSTTSTLVEAVRNGFQNAADYWGPVEPPSMRSAALQLSGETDLLLRDLAKNPSCLDAYCYQLPIVKSMREAGRQTIEEMERVAGESMTLRAEVETLETKVAELQQRLGERVSRLQQLGENRLLSSVCTPEALLKTLEGDVRRMSSACVAVGKRALDACRVGKSGFQDLLEQYRAQSKAMHMLDLKRISYRAQCATR
;
A
#
# COMPACT_ATOMS: atom_id res chain seq x y z
N MET A 1 18.11 -24.41 16.50
CA MET A 1 17.47 -25.23 17.56
C MET A 1 17.25 -24.32 18.74
N PRO A 2 16.01 -24.11 19.24
CA PRO A 2 15.83 -23.42 20.51
C PRO A 2 16.65 -24.17 21.56
N GLY A 3 17.54 -23.45 22.25
CA GLY A 3 18.43 -24.08 23.22
C GLY A 3 17.67 -24.65 24.41
N GLY A 4 18.32 -25.52 25.18
CA GLY A 4 17.76 -26.01 26.45
C GLY A 4 17.50 -24.87 27.45
N ARG A 5 16.89 -25.19 28.60
CA ARG A 5 16.49 -24.22 29.65
C ARG A 5 17.51 -23.09 29.86
N ASN A 6 18.77 -23.43 30.11
CA ASN A 6 19.82 -22.47 30.40
C ASN A 6 20.11 -21.52 29.22
N ALA A 7 20.08 -22.03 27.99
CA ALA A 7 20.31 -21.19 26.82
C ALA A 7 19.17 -20.18 26.60
N GLN A 8 17.91 -20.56 26.86
CA GLN A 8 16.79 -19.61 26.79
C GLN A 8 16.81 -18.59 27.92
N LEU A 9 17.27 -18.97 29.12
CA LEU A 9 17.46 -18.05 30.25
C LEU A 9 18.57 -17.03 29.99
N GLU A 10 19.71 -17.47 29.46
CA GLU A 10 20.80 -16.57 29.07
C GLU A 10 20.37 -15.60 27.98
N GLU A 11 19.64 -16.09 26.98
CA GLU A 11 19.08 -15.24 25.92
C GLU A 11 18.06 -14.22 26.48
N LEU A 12 17.22 -14.65 27.44
CA LEU A 12 16.29 -13.73 28.12
C LEU A 12 17.04 -12.62 28.86
N ARG A 13 18.08 -12.96 29.64
CA ARG A 13 18.90 -11.96 30.36
C ARG A 13 19.63 -11.02 29.39
N ARG A 14 20.04 -11.52 28.22
CA ARG A 14 20.66 -10.69 27.18
C ARG A 14 19.70 -9.65 26.61
N GLN A 15 18.45 -10.04 26.36
CA GLN A 15 17.42 -9.17 25.77
C GLN A 15 16.72 -8.28 26.80
N PHE A 16 16.62 -8.76 28.04
CA PHE A 16 16.03 -8.07 29.18
C PHE A 16 17.04 -8.06 30.34
N PRO A 17 17.99 -7.09 30.34
CA PRO A 17 19.08 -7.06 31.34
C PRO A 17 18.59 -6.93 32.79
N LEU A 18 17.41 -6.35 33.01
CA LEU A 18 16.77 -6.21 34.32
C LEU A 18 15.91 -7.44 34.65
N THR A 19 16.46 -8.63 34.43
CA THR A 19 15.83 -9.90 34.83
C THR A 19 16.49 -10.42 36.11
N SER A 20 15.69 -10.68 37.14
CA SER A 20 16.14 -11.24 38.42
C SER A 20 15.36 -12.50 38.78
N VAL A 21 16.00 -13.45 39.46
CA VAL A 21 15.32 -14.64 40.00
C VAL A 21 14.65 -14.26 41.32
N VAL A 22 13.34 -14.50 41.43
CA VAL A 22 12.56 -14.25 42.65
C VAL A 22 12.46 -15.53 43.47
N VAL A 23 12.20 -16.66 42.81
CA VAL A 23 12.09 -17.98 43.41
C VAL A 23 12.78 -18.99 42.52
N GLU A 24 13.55 -19.89 43.14
CA GLU A 24 14.11 -21.06 42.47
C GLU A 24 13.87 -22.26 43.37
N SER A 25 13.05 -23.19 42.90
CA SER A 25 12.71 -24.43 43.59
C SER A 25 12.87 -25.62 42.64
N ALA A 26 12.71 -26.83 43.17
CA ALA A 26 12.70 -28.05 42.36
C ALA A 26 11.50 -28.12 41.40
N GLU A 27 10.43 -27.40 41.71
CA GLU A 27 9.16 -27.45 40.97
C GLU A 27 9.07 -26.34 39.92
N GLU A 28 9.64 -25.17 40.21
CA GLU A 28 9.55 -24.01 39.33
C GLU A 28 10.69 -23.00 39.53
N THR A 29 10.89 -22.15 38.53
CA THR A 29 11.70 -20.94 38.66
C THR A 29 10.85 -19.73 38.29
N VAL A 30 10.76 -18.76 39.18
CA VAL A 30 10.03 -17.51 38.96
C VAL A 30 11.02 -16.39 38.73
N LEU A 31 10.93 -15.75 37.57
CA LEU A 31 11.74 -14.60 37.19
C LEU A 31 10.92 -13.33 37.29
N LYS A 32 11.48 -12.26 37.82
CA LYS A 32 10.97 -10.91 37.63
C LYS A 32 11.72 -10.28 36.46
N VAL A 33 10.98 -9.85 35.45
CA VAL A 33 11.50 -9.14 34.29
C VAL A 33 10.97 -7.72 34.32
N ASP A 34 11.86 -6.73 34.35
CA ASP A 34 11.51 -5.32 34.25
C ASP A 34 11.85 -4.80 32.84
N HIS A 35 10.91 -4.09 32.20
CA HIS A 35 11.09 -3.57 30.85
C HIS A 35 10.38 -2.23 30.65
N ALA A 36 11.09 -1.25 30.10
CA ALA A 36 10.50 0.00 29.62
C ALA A 36 9.92 -0.22 28.23
N LEU A 37 8.60 -0.05 28.10
CA LEU A 37 7.90 -0.24 26.84
C LEU A 37 7.43 1.11 26.30
N ARG A 38 7.77 1.37 25.03
CA ARG A 38 7.25 2.49 24.28
C ARG A 38 5.99 2.07 23.53
N ILE A 39 4.84 2.57 23.97
CA ILE A 39 3.51 2.19 23.46
C ILE A 39 3.07 3.11 22.33
N SER A 40 3.48 4.38 22.41
CA SER A 40 3.22 5.37 21.37
C SER A 40 4.44 6.27 21.19
N PRO A 41 4.47 7.12 20.14
CA PRO A 41 5.54 8.11 19.99
C PRO A 41 5.70 9.01 21.23
N THR A 42 4.64 9.21 22.01
CA THR A 42 4.57 10.11 23.17
C THR A 42 4.45 9.41 24.51
N THR A 43 4.29 8.08 24.53
CA THR A 43 4.02 7.32 25.75
C THR A 43 5.02 6.18 25.90
N GLU A 44 5.78 6.23 26.99
CA GLU A 44 6.71 5.20 27.42
C GLU A 44 6.52 5.03 28.93
N TYR A 45 6.33 3.79 29.38
CA TYR A 45 6.33 3.47 30.80
C TYR A 45 6.92 2.10 31.09
N ALA A 46 7.34 1.89 32.34
CA ALA A 46 7.97 0.65 32.77
C ALA A 46 6.93 -0.36 33.23
N LEU A 47 7.08 -1.60 32.78
CA LEU A 47 6.29 -2.75 33.22
C LEU A 47 7.19 -3.79 33.86
N SER A 48 6.61 -4.54 34.78
CA SER A 48 7.22 -5.70 35.39
C SER A 48 6.34 -6.93 35.12
N LEU A 49 6.94 -8.06 34.77
CA LEU A 49 6.26 -9.35 34.67
C LEU A 49 6.95 -10.38 35.56
N HIS A 50 6.17 -11.20 36.24
CA HIS A 50 6.63 -12.45 36.82
C HIS A 50 6.47 -13.56 35.78
N VAL A 51 7.56 -14.22 35.44
CA VAL A 51 7.61 -15.29 34.46
C VAL A 51 7.93 -16.59 35.20
N GLU A 52 6.93 -17.45 35.31
CA GLU A 52 7.01 -18.74 35.96
C GLU A 52 7.41 -19.79 34.92
N LEU A 53 8.51 -20.48 35.21
CA LEU A 53 9.06 -21.55 34.40
C LEU A 53 8.87 -22.88 35.12
N PRO A 54 8.01 -23.78 34.62
CA PRO A 54 7.84 -25.10 35.23
C PRO A 54 9.14 -25.91 35.18
N SER A 55 9.29 -26.90 36.05
CA SER A 55 10.41 -27.86 36.04
C SER A 55 10.58 -28.57 34.68
N THR A 56 9.48 -28.75 33.93
CA THR A 56 9.44 -29.39 32.60
C THR A 56 9.74 -28.43 31.44
N PHE A 57 10.00 -27.15 31.70
CA PHE A 57 10.43 -26.19 30.68
C PHE A 57 11.77 -26.61 30.04
N PRO A 58 11.93 -26.54 28.70
CA PRO A 58 11.10 -25.82 27.72
C PRO A 58 9.94 -26.60 27.11
N ASN A 59 9.68 -27.84 27.50
CA ASN A 59 8.61 -28.64 26.90
C ASN A 59 7.21 -28.21 27.34
N ALA A 60 7.09 -27.62 28.53
CA ALA A 60 5.88 -26.93 28.98
C ALA A 60 6.02 -25.41 28.81
N ALA A 61 4.88 -24.75 28.59
CA ALA A 61 4.83 -23.30 28.41
C ALA A 61 5.22 -22.55 29.70
N PRO A 62 5.90 -21.42 29.58
CA PRO A 62 6.03 -20.48 30.70
C PRO A 62 4.68 -19.81 30.97
N ARG A 63 4.50 -19.27 32.19
CA ARG A 63 3.36 -18.41 32.53
C ARG A 63 3.85 -17.01 32.86
N ALA A 64 3.11 -15.99 32.44
CA ALA A 64 3.43 -14.60 32.73
C ALA A 64 2.30 -13.99 33.56
N THR A 65 2.65 -13.32 34.65
CA THR A 65 1.69 -12.63 35.52
C THR A 65 2.17 -11.21 35.84
N MET A 66 1.23 -10.29 36.04
CA MET A 66 1.54 -8.95 36.51
C MET A 66 1.77 -8.96 38.03
N PRO A 67 2.92 -8.50 38.54
CA PRO A 67 3.31 -8.68 39.94
C PRO A 67 2.43 -7.90 40.92
N TYR A 68 1.74 -6.85 40.47
CA TYR A 68 0.92 -5.97 41.31
C TYR A 68 -0.55 -6.40 41.43
N CYS A 69 -1.04 -7.26 40.54
CA CYS A 69 -2.44 -7.73 40.56
C CYS A 69 -2.59 -9.24 40.35
N CYS A 70 -1.48 -9.96 40.18
CA CYS A 70 -1.43 -11.40 39.89
C CYS A 70 -2.28 -11.82 38.68
N HIS A 71 -2.63 -10.87 37.80
CA HIS A 71 -3.37 -11.16 36.59
C HIS A 71 -2.46 -11.89 35.60
N GLU A 72 -2.95 -13.02 35.10
CA GLU A 72 -2.26 -13.79 34.07
C GLU A 72 -2.33 -13.04 32.74
N VAL A 73 -1.16 -12.85 32.13
CA VAL A 73 -1.04 -12.16 30.85
C VAL A 73 -0.75 -13.20 29.77
N PRO A 74 -1.50 -13.20 28.66
CA PRO A 74 -1.22 -14.08 27.55
C PRO A 74 0.20 -13.88 27.01
N ILE A 75 0.90 -14.98 26.74
CA ILE A 75 2.21 -14.98 26.06
C ILE A 75 2.09 -15.18 24.55
N THR A 76 0.86 -15.25 24.05
CA THR A 76 0.53 -15.38 22.63
C THR A 76 0.87 -14.10 21.87
N PRO A 77 1.21 -14.16 20.57
CA PRO A 77 1.39 -12.97 19.76
C PRO A 77 0.21 -11.98 19.90
N PRO A 78 0.49 -10.67 20.00
CA PRO A 78 -0.55 -9.64 20.10
C PRO A 78 -1.36 -9.55 18.80
N GLY A 79 -2.61 -9.11 18.89
CA GLY A 79 -3.49 -8.90 17.74
C GLY A 79 -4.06 -10.16 17.08
N LEU A 80 -3.88 -11.34 17.69
CA LEU A 80 -4.54 -12.57 17.26
C LEU A 80 -6.05 -12.47 17.48
N SER A 81 -6.83 -13.05 16.56
CA SER A 81 -8.27 -13.20 16.79
C SER A 81 -8.53 -14.14 17.98
N PRO A 82 -9.69 -14.05 18.66
CA PRO A 82 -10.00 -14.93 19.79
C PRO A 82 -9.87 -16.43 19.45
N SER A 83 -10.25 -16.83 18.22
CA SER A 83 -10.12 -18.21 17.76
C SER A 83 -8.67 -18.63 17.53
N GLN A 84 -7.81 -17.72 17.06
CA GLN A 84 -6.38 -17.98 16.88
C GLN A 84 -5.64 -18.03 18.22
N ALA A 85 -6.00 -17.16 19.16
CA ALA A 85 -5.43 -17.17 20.51
C ALA A 85 -5.73 -18.48 21.23
N LEU A 86 -6.96 -19.00 21.12
CA LEU A 86 -7.34 -20.31 21.68
C LEU A 86 -6.63 -21.48 21.01
N ALA A 87 -6.31 -21.36 19.72
CA ALA A 87 -5.59 -22.39 18.96
C ALA A 87 -4.07 -22.34 19.16
N TYR A 88 -3.54 -21.27 19.77
CA TYR A 88 -2.11 -21.13 19.98
C TYR A 88 -1.60 -22.18 20.98
N GLN A 89 -0.61 -22.96 20.54
CA GLN A 89 0.03 -23.96 21.38
C GLN A 89 1.52 -23.68 21.49
N TRP A 90 2.02 -23.66 22.71
CA TRP A 90 3.45 -23.59 22.97
C TRP A 90 4.15 -24.81 22.38
N SER A 91 5.27 -24.57 21.69
CA SER A 91 6.07 -25.63 21.11
C SER A 91 7.55 -25.34 21.36
N SER A 92 8.23 -26.25 22.06
CA SER A 92 9.64 -26.11 22.42
C SER A 92 10.59 -26.05 21.21
N THR A 93 10.11 -26.39 20.01
CA THR A 93 10.89 -26.35 18.76
C THR A 93 10.75 -25.05 17.98
N THR A 94 9.68 -24.28 18.21
CA THR A 94 9.35 -23.08 17.44
C THR A 94 9.20 -21.83 18.30
N SER A 95 8.83 -21.98 19.57
CA SER A 95 8.62 -20.90 20.51
C SER A 95 9.89 -20.61 21.31
N THR A 96 10.13 -19.33 21.61
CA THR A 96 11.23 -18.90 22.47
C THR A 96 10.73 -18.15 23.70
N LEU A 97 11.44 -18.28 24.82
CA LEU A 97 11.10 -17.56 26.05
C LEU A 97 11.11 -16.03 25.86
N VAL A 98 12.06 -15.53 25.07
CA VAL A 98 12.15 -14.08 24.78
C VAL A 98 10.91 -13.58 24.06
N GLU A 99 10.44 -14.31 23.05
CA GLU A 99 9.22 -13.93 22.33
C GLU A 99 7.99 -14.02 23.23
N ALA A 100 7.87 -15.07 24.04
CA ALA A 100 6.79 -15.18 25.02
C ALA A 100 6.75 -14.00 25.99
N VAL A 101 7.92 -13.57 26.50
CA VAL A 101 8.03 -12.42 27.40
C VAL A 101 7.75 -11.10 26.67
N ARG A 102 8.26 -10.92 25.45
CA ARG A 102 7.92 -9.74 24.62
C ARG A 102 6.43 -9.64 24.35
N ASN A 103 5.80 -10.75 23.97
CA ASN A 103 4.36 -10.84 23.76
C ASN A 103 3.61 -10.54 25.06
N GLY A 104 4.05 -11.09 26.19
CA GLY A 104 3.50 -10.79 27.51
C GLY A 104 3.56 -9.29 27.82
N PHE A 105 4.68 -8.62 27.56
CA PHE A 105 4.79 -7.17 27.76
C PHE A 105 3.84 -6.39 26.84
N GLN A 106 3.73 -6.78 25.57
CA GLN A 106 2.82 -6.11 24.64
C GLN A 106 1.36 -6.31 25.05
N ASN A 107 0.95 -7.54 25.37
CA ASN A 107 -0.41 -7.83 25.82
C ASN A 107 -0.73 -7.11 27.14
N ALA A 108 0.22 -7.05 28.08
CA ALA A 108 0.06 -6.26 29.31
C ALA A 108 -0.11 -4.78 29.01
N ALA A 109 0.66 -4.23 28.08
CA ALA A 109 0.52 -2.85 27.66
C ALA A 109 -0.81 -2.59 26.95
N ASP A 110 -1.29 -3.51 26.14
CA ASP A 110 -2.59 -3.38 25.46
C ASP A 110 -3.75 -3.33 26.47
N TYR A 111 -3.65 -4.04 27.61
CA TYR A 111 -4.63 -3.94 28.71
C TYR A 111 -4.67 -2.56 29.37
N TRP A 112 -3.50 -1.96 29.59
CA TRP A 112 -3.38 -0.67 30.28
C TRP A 112 -3.51 0.54 29.34
N GLY A 113 -3.26 0.32 28.05
CA GLY A 113 -3.27 1.34 27.02
C GLY A 113 -2.24 2.45 27.33
N PRO A 114 -2.61 3.73 27.22
CA PRO A 114 -1.68 4.84 27.44
C PRO A 114 -1.47 5.16 28.94
N VAL A 115 -2.14 4.45 29.86
CA VAL A 115 -2.08 4.76 31.29
C VAL A 115 -1.13 3.80 32.00
N GLU A 116 -0.11 4.33 32.64
CA GLU A 116 0.84 3.53 33.42
C GLU A 116 0.14 2.85 34.62
N PRO A 117 0.34 1.54 34.85
CA PRO A 117 -0.25 0.87 36.00
C PRO A 117 0.23 1.45 37.33
N PRO A 118 -0.61 1.45 38.38
CA PRO A 118 -0.22 1.97 39.67
C PRO A 118 0.85 1.10 40.32
N SER A 119 1.93 1.72 40.81
CA SER A 119 2.93 1.00 41.60
C SER A 119 2.39 0.64 42.98
N MET A 120 2.88 -0.45 43.58
CA MET A 120 2.56 -0.83 44.96
C MET A 120 2.84 0.30 45.96
N ARG A 121 3.89 1.10 45.70
CA ARG A 121 4.20 2.29 46.50
C ARG A 121 3.10 3.35 46.39
N SER A 122 2.62 3.62 45.17
CA SER A 122 1.53 4.57 44.95
C SER A 122 0.24 4.11 45.64
N ALA A 123 -0.11 2.83 45.51
CA ALA A 123 -1.27 2.25 46.16
C ALA A 123 -1.16 2.32 47.70
N ALA A 124 0.00 1.94 48.25
CA ALA A 124 0.25 2.00 49.69
C ALA A 124 0.17 3.45 50.22
N LEU A 125 0.72 4.42 49.48
CA LEU A 125 0.66 5.83 49.87
C LEU A 125 -0.78 6.36 49.87
N GLN A 126 -1.58 5.98 48.88
CA GLN A 126 -3.01 6.34 48.83
C GLN A 126 -3.77 5.72 50.00
N LEU A 127 -3.60 4.42 50.25
CA LEU A 127 -4.25 3.72 51.36
C LEU A 127 -3.79 4.20 52.75
N SER A 128 -2.55 4.68 52.88
CA SER A 128 -2.03 5.17 54.16
C SER A 128 -2.70 6.45 54.67
N GLY A 129 -3.36 7.21 53.78
CA GLY A 129 -4.13 8.40 54.14
C GLY A 129 -5.56 8.08 54.59
N GLU A 130 -6.00 6.84 54.44
CA GLU A 130 -7.38 6.42 54.73
C GLU A 130 -7.57 5.99 56.18
N THR A 131 -8.83 6.02 56.64
CA THR A 131 -9.16 5.61 58.01
C THR A 131 -9.10 4.09 58.21
N ASP A 132 -8.69 3.64 59.39
CA ASP A 132 -8.67 2.20 59.75
C ASP A 132 -10.03 1.50 59.58
N LEU A 133 -11.13 2.24 59.77
CA LEU A 133 -12.49 1.74 59.54
C LEU A 133 -12.71 1.45 58.05
N LEU A 134 -12.38 2.40 57.18
CA LEU A 134 -12.47 2.21 55.73
C LEU A 134 -11.57 1.07 55.27
N LEU A 135 -10.32 1.00 55.74
CA LEU A 135 -9.40 -0.09 55.37
C LEU A 135 -9.94 -1.47 55.77
N ARG A 136 -10.59 -1.59 56.94
CA ARG A 136 -11.27 -2.84 57.35
C ARG A 136 -12.48 -3.15 56.47
N ASP A 137 -13.25 -2.15 56.08
CA ASP A 137 -14.41 -2.32 55.20
C ASP A 137 -13.99 -2.73 53.79
N LEU A 138 -12.93 -2.12 53.25
CA LEU A 138 -12.31 -2.51 51.96
C LEU A 138 -11.81 -3.96 51.98
N ALA A 139 -11.21 -4.39 53.09
CA ALA A 139 -10.69 -5.75 53.23
C ALA A 139 -11.80 -6.82 53.39
N LYS A 140 -12.98 -6.43 53.90
CA LYS A 140 -14.08 -7.37 54.22
C LYS A 140 -15.21 -7.37 53.20
N ASN A 141 -15.40 -6.28 52.47
CA ASN A 141 -16.53 -6.09 51.56
C ASN A 141 -16.05 -5.79 50.13
N PRO A 142 -16.21 -6.74 49.19
CA PRO A 142 -15.83 -6.56 47.78
C PRO A 142 -16.49 -5.36 47.11
N SER A 143 -17.74 -5.02 47.47
CA SER A 143 -18.45 -3.88 46.89
C SER A 143 -17.89 -2.54 47.37
N CYS A 144 -17.39 -2.46 48.61
CA CYS A 144 -16.71 -1.27 49.12
C CYS A 144 -15.38 -1.07 48.40
N LEU A 145 -14.64 -2.15 48.13
CA LEU A 145 -13.42 -2.11 47.36
C LEU A 145 -13.65 -1.60 45.93
N ASP A 146 -14.67 -2.12 45.24
CA ASP A 146 -15.00 -1.69 43.88
C ASP A 146 -15.36 -0.20 43.83
N ALA A 147 -16.23 0.26 44.73
CA ALA A 147 -16.60 1.68 44.83
C ALA A 147 -15.38 2.59 45.10
N TYR A 148 -14.46 2.16 45.95
CA TYR A 148 -13.23 2.88 46.23
C TYR A 148 -12.28 2.90 45.03
N CYS A 149 -12.17 1.79 44.28
CA CYS A 149 -11.38 1.73 43.05
C CYS A 149 -11.79 2.82 42.04
N TYR A 150 -13.08 3.14 41.91
CA TYR A 150 -13.55 4.23 41.03
C TYR A 150 -13.11 5.64 41.47
N GLN A 151 -12.72 5.80 42.73
CA GLN A 151 -12.21 7.05 43.28
C GLN A 151 -10.70 7.19 43.08
N LEU A 152 -10.00 6.10 42.76
CA LEU A 152 -8.57 6.12 42.56
C LEU A 152 -8.18 7.00 41.35
N PRO A 153 -7.11 7.80 41.44
CA PRO A 153 -6.64 8.63 40.34
C PRO A 153 -6.41 7.87 39.04
N ILE A 154 -5.96 6.61 39.12
CA ILE A 154 -5.73 5.73 37.96
C ILE A 154 -7.01 5.55 37.12
N VAL A 155 -8.16 5.31 37.74
CA VAL A 155 -9.44 5.11 37.04
C VAL A 155 -9.93 6.41 36.41
N LYS A 156 -9.61 7.56 37.02
CA LYS A 156 -9.83 8.87 36.39
C LYS A 156 -8.96 9.04 35.15
N SER A 157 -7.66 8.75 35.23
CA SER A 157 -6.75 8.80 34.08
C SER A 157 -7.18 7.87 32.95
N MET A 158 -7.62 6.64 33.26
CA MET A 158 -8.15 5.71 32.26
C MET A 158 -9.40 6.25 31.56
N ARG A 159 -10.32 6.89 32.30
CA ARG A 159 -11.50 7.53 31.70
C ARG A 159 -11.14 8.72 30.81
N GLU A 160 -10.18 9.55 31.23
CA GLU A 160 -9.71 10.70 30.45
C GLU A 160 -9.01 10.25 29.17
N ALA A 161 -8.13 9.25 29.26
CA ALA A 161 -7.49 8.64 28.09
C ALA A 161 -8.51 8.02 27.13
N GLY A 162 -9.50 7.28 27.67
CA GLY A 162 -10.58 6.71 26.87
C GLY A 162 -11.39 7.78 26.13
N ARG A 163 -11.69 8.91 26.78
CA ARG A 163 -12.35 10.05 26.14
C ARG A 163 -11.51 10.62 25.00
N GLN A 164 -10.22 10.84 25.22
CA GLN A 164 -9.29 11.33 24.18
C GLN A 164 -9.23 10.39 22.98
N THR A 165 -9.22 9.07 23.21
CA THR A 165 -9.24 8.08 22.13
C THR A 165 -10.54 8.16 21.33
N ILE A 166 -11.70 8.31 21.99
CA ILE A 166 -12.99 8.46 21.28
C ILE A 166 -13.01 9.74 20.46
N GLU A 167 -12.59 10.87 21.02
CA GLU A 167 -12.50 12.16 20.31
C GLU A 167 -11.60 12.06 19.07
N GLU A 168 -10.47 11.36 19.18
CA GLU A 168 -9.56 11.12 18.05
C GLU A 168 -10.18 10.19 16.99
N MET A 169 -10.90 9.14 17.40
CA MET A 169 -11.63 8.28 16.47
C MET A 169 -12.71 9.05 15.72
N GLU A 170 -13.45 9.92 16.40
CA GLU A 170 -14.46 10.78 15.77
C GLU A 170 -13.82 11.75 14.78
N ARG A 171 -12.67 12.35 15.12
CA ARG A 171 -11.90 13.20 14.22
C ARG A 171 -11.49 12.45 12.94
N VAL A 172 -10.86 11.28 13.09
CA VAL A 172 -10.40 10.44 11.96
C VAL A 172 -11.59 9.96 11.11
N ALA A 173 -12.72 9.63 11.72
CA ALA A 173 -13.93 9.26 11.00
C ALA A 173 -14.48 10.44 10.18
N GLY A 174 -14.52 11.65 10.74
CA GLY A 174 -14.91 12.88 10.03
C GLY A 174 -13.99 13.20 8.85
N GLU A 175 -12.69 13.07 9.03
CA GLU A 175 -11.70 13.26 7.96
C GLU A 175 -11.85 12.21 6.86
N SER A 176 -12.06 10.94 7.23
CA SER A 176 -12.27 9.86 6.27
C SER A 176 -13.55 10.06 5.44
N MET A 177 -14.62 10.55 6.06
CA MET A 177 -15.85 10.90 5.33
C MET A 177 -15.63 12.05 4.33
N THR A 178 -14.85 13.06 4.72
CA THR A 178 -14.50 14.19 3.84
C THR A 178 -13.64 13.72 2.66
N LEU A 179 -12.60 12.93 2.93
CA LEU A 179 -11.73 12.35 1.91
C LEU A 179 -12.50 11.47 0.93
N ARG A 180 -13.48 10.70 1.42
CA ARG A 180 -14.34 9.87 0.55
C ARG A 180 -15.09 10.70 -0.48
N ALA A 181 -15.71 11.81 -0.05
CA ALA A 181 -16.43 12.71 -0.94
C ALA A 181 -15.50 13.37 -1.97
N GLU A 182 -14.28 13.73 -1.58
CA GLU A 182 -13.26 14.26 -2.49
C GLU A 182 -12.82 13.24 -3.53
N VAL A 183 -12.60 11.97 -3.11
CA VAL A 183 -12.26 10.87 -4.01
C VAL A 183 -13.37 10.64 -5.03
N GLU A 184 -14.63 10.55 -4.61
CA GLU A 184 -15.78 10.40 -5.52
C GLU A 184 -15.88 11.57 -6.52
N THR A 185 -15.59 12.80 -6.06
CA THR A 185 -15.55 13.98 -6.93
C THR A 185 -14.38 13.94 -7.93
N LEU A 186 -13.24 13.39 -7.54
CA LEU A 186 -12.09 13.23 -8.41
C LEU A 186 -12.32 12.11 -9.44
N GLU A 187 -12.91 11.00 -9.02
CA GLU A 187 -13.27 9.89 -9.91
C GLU A 187 -14.22 10.34 -11.03
N THR A 188 -15.24 11.12 -10.68
CA THR A 188 -16.17 11.69 -11.69
C THR A 188 -15.45 12.63 -12.67
N LYS A 189 -14.58 13.53 -12.18
CA LYS A 189 -13.76 14.40 -13.04
C LYS A 189 -12.83 13.61 -13.97
N VAL A 190 -12.21 12.54 -13.46
CA VAL A 190 -11.33 11.67 -14.25
C VAL A 190 -12.13 10.98 -15.34
N ALA A 191 -13.31 10.44 -15.03
CA ALA A 191 -14.20 9.83 -16.02
C ALA A 191 -14.61 10.82 -17.12
N GLU A 192 -14.98 12.04 -16.76
CA GLU A 192 -15.30 13.10 -17.74
C GLU A 192 -14.10 13.43 -18.64
N LEU A 193 -12.90 13.56 -18.07
CA LEU A 193 -11.69 13.84 -18.84
C LEU A 193 -11.33 12.68 -19.77
N GLN A 194 -11.47 11.43 -19.32
CA GLN A 194 -11.27 10.24 -20.15
C GLN A 194 -12.26 10.20 -21.31
N GLN A 195 -13.53 10.52 -21.07
CA GLN A 195 -14.54 10.60 -22.13
C GLN A 195 -14.18 11.68 -23.16
N ARG A 196 -13.85 12.90 -22.70
CA ARG A 196 -13.44 14.00 -23.60
C ARG A 196 -12.19 13.67 -24.40
N LEU A 197 -11.22 12.97 -23.79
CA LEU A 197 -10.03 12.51 -24.48
C LEU A 197 -10.39 11.46 -25.53
N GLY A 198 -11.23 10.49 -25.19
CA GLY A 198 -11.75 9.49 -26.11
C GLY A 198 -12.42 10.12 -27.33
N GLU A 199 -13.31 11.09 -27.12
CA GLU A 199 -13.97 11.84 -28.20
C GLU A 199 -12.97 12.57 -29.10
N ARG A 200 -11.93 13.21 -28.53
CA ARG A 200 -10.88 13.88 -29.30
C ARG A 200 -10.06 12.89 -30.11
N VAL A 201 -9.70 11.74 -29.53
CA VAL A 201 -8.97 10.67 -30.23
C VAL A 201 -9.82 10.13 -31.38
N SER A 202 -11.11 9.87 -31.16
CA SER A 202 -12.02 9.43 -32.23
C SER A 202 -12.13 10.45 -33.36
N ARG A 203 -12.24 11.75 -33.04
CA ARG A 203 -12.22 12.82 -34.07
C ARG A 203 -10.91 12.85 -34.84
N LEU A 204 -9.76 12.67 -34.18
CA LEU A 204 -8.46 12.60 -34.84
C LEU A 204 -8.35 11.36 -35.75
N GLN A 205 -8.86 10.21 -35.32
CA GLN A 205 -8.91 9.00 -36.16
C GLN A 205 -9.76 9.23 -37.40
N GLN A 206 -10.97 9.81 -37.25
CA GLN A 206 -11.83 10.18 -38.38
C GLN A 206 -11.16 11.17 -39.35
N LEU A 207 -10.41 12.14 -38.82
CA LEU A 207 -9.61 13.03 -39.66
C LEU A 207 -8.47 12.28 -40.38
N GLY A 208 -7.84 11.31 -39.72
CA GLY A 208 -6.81 10.44 -40.31
C GLY A 208 -7.33 9.59 -41.47
N GLU A 209 -8.62 9.23 -41.47
CA GLU A 209 -9.28 8.51 -42.57
C GLU A 209 -9.53 9.39 -43.81
N ASN A 210 -9.38 10.72 -43.71
CA ASN A 210 -9.52 11.60 -44.85
C ASN A 210 -8.39 11.33 -45.86
N ARG A 211 -8.77 10.90 -47.07
CA ARG A 211 -7.83 10.58 -48.15
C ARG A 211 -6.94 11.76 -48.55
N LEU A 212 -7.39 13.00 -48.45
CA LEU A 212 -6.56 14.18 -48.74
C LEU A 212 -5.49 14.39 -47.67
N LEU A 213 -5.84 14.20 -46.40
CA LEU A 213 -4.88 14.32 -45.30
C LEU A 213 -3.84 13.19 -45.36
N SER A 214 -4.26 11.95 -45.60
CA SER A 214 -3.35 10.79 -45.73
C SER A 214 -2.53 10.76 -47.04
N SER A 215 -2.87 11.55 -48.06
CA SER A 215 -2.14 11.59 -49.34
C SER A 215 -1.22 12.80 -49.51
N VAL A 216 -1.40 13.87 -48.73
CA VAL A 216 -0.70 15.16 -48.93
C VAL A 216 -0.05 15.72 -47.66
N CYS A 217 -0.46 15.31 -46.45
CA CYS A 217 0.00 15.97 -45.23
C CYS A 217 1.40 15.60 -44.74
N THR A 218 1.99 14.51 -45.24
CA THR A 218 3.42 14.24 -45.00
C THR A 218 4.20 14.28 -46.31
N PRO A 219 5.46 14.73 -46.29
CA PRO A 219 6.33 14.70 -47.45
C PRO A 219 6.38 13.32 -48.12
N GLU A 220 6.42 12.24 -47.32
CA GLU A 220 6.46 10.86 -47.80
C GLU A 220 5.15 10.46 -48.49
N ALA A 221 4.00 10.84 -47.92
CA ALA A 221 2.69 10.54 -48.49
C ALA A 221 2.49 11.28 -49.82
N LEU A 222 2.86 12.56 -49.88
CA LEU A 222 2.79 13.36 -51.10
C LEU A 222 3.71 12.80 -52.18
N LEU A 223 4.95 12.44 -51.82
CA LEU A 223 5.89 11.80 -52.74
C LEU A 223 5.33 10.50 -53.31
N LYS A 224 4.77 9.63 -52.47
CA LYS A 224 4.16 8.36 -52.89
C LYS A 224 2.97 8.57 -53.83
N THR A 225 2.13 9.57 -53.54
CA THR A 225 1.01 9.97 -54.41
C THR A 225 1.50 10.44 -55.78
N LEU A 226 2.45 11.37 -55.80
CA LEU A 226 3.05 11.88 -57.04
C LEU A 226 3.72 10.77 -57.85
N GLU A 227 4.37 9.81 -57.20
CA GLU A 227 4.98 8.65 -57.85
C GLU A 227 3.93 7.73 -58.48
N GLY A 228 2.81 7.50 -57.77
CA GLY A 228 1.65 6.78 -58.30
C GLY A 228 1.00 7.48 -59.49
N ASP A 229 0.87 8.80 -59.45
CA ASP A 229 0.31 9.62 -60.54
C ASP A 229 1.19 9.58 -61.78
N VAL A 230 2.51 9.71 -61.63
CA VAL A 230 3.46 9.57 -62.74
C VAL A 230 3.38 8.18 -63.37
N ARG A 231 3.30 7.11 -62.56
CA ARG A 231 3.14 5.74 -63.09
C ARG A 231 1.84 5.58 -63.88
N ARG A 232 0.71 6.09 -63.36
CA ARG A 232 -0.59 6.05 -64.06
C ARG A 232 -0.55 6.85 -65.38
N MET A 233 0.00 8.06 -65.35
CA MET A 233 0.17 8.89 -66.55
C MET A 233 1.09 8.23 -67.57
N SER A 234 2.16 7.57 -67.13
CA SER A 234 3.06 6.81 -67.99
C SER A 234 2.34 5.65 -68.69
N SER A 235 1.59 4.84 -67.95
CA SER A 235 0.79 3.75 -68.54
C SER A 235 -0.26 4.28 -69.54
N ALA A 236 -0.95 5.38 -69.20
CA ALA A 236 -1.91 6.01 -70.10
C ALA A 236 -1.24 6.57 -71.37
N CYS A 237 -0.08 7.23 -71.22
CA CYS A 237 0.70 7.78 -72.32
C CYS A 237 1.20 6.66 -73.25
N VAL A 238 1.66 5.53 -72.71
CA VAL A 238 2.04 4.34 -73.50
C VAL A 238 0.84 3.78 -74.26
N ALA A 239 -0.34 3.73 -73.63
CA ALA A 239 -1.57 3.28 -74.30
C ALA A 239 -2.00 4.22 -75.44
N VAL A 240 -1.85 5.54 -75.29
CA VAL A 240 -2.10 6.51 -76.37
C VAL A 240 -1.04 6.37 -77.47
N GLY A 241 0.22 6.19 -77.11
CA GLY A 241 1.31 5.98 -78.07
C GLY A 241 1.13 4.72 -78.92
N LYS A 242 0.69 3.61 -78.31
CA LYS A 242 0.33 2.38 -79.04
C LYS A 242 -0.82 2.62 -80.01
N ARG A 243 -1.90 3.27 -79.55
CA ARG A 243 -3.03 3.64 -80.40
C ARG A 243 -2.62 4.54 -81.56
N ALA A 244 -1.72 5.49 -81.34
CA ALA A 244 -1.16 6.33 -82.40
C ALA A 244 -0.41 5.48 -83.44
N LEU A 245 0.48 4.58 -83.00
CA LEU A 245 1.23 3.69 -83.90
C LEU A 245 0.31 2.77 -84.73
N ASP A 246 -0.76 2.28 -84.14
CA ASP A 246 -1.76 1.47 -84.84
C ASP A 246 -2.53 2.31 -85.89
N ALA A 247 -2.94 3.54 -85.54
CA ALA A 247 -3.62 4.46 -86.44
C ALA A 247 -2.75 4.89 -87.65
N CYS A 248 -1.43 4.97 -87.47
CA CYS A 248 -0.46 5.25 -88.54
C CYS A 248 -0.55 4.25 -89.70
N ARG A 249 -1.04 3.03 -89.45
CA ARG A 249 -1.20 1.97 -90.47
C ARG A 249 -2.50 2.09 -91.27
N VAL A 250 -3.48 2.89 -90.81
CA VAL A 250 -4.85 2.90 -91.33
C VAL A 250 -5.25 4.27 -91.94
N GLY A 251 -4.63 5.38 -91.52
CA GLY A 251 -4.88 6.71 -92.11
C GLY A 251 -4.13 7.87 -91.44
N LYS A 252 -3.92 8.99 -92.18
CA LYS A 252 -3.10 10.14 -91.72
C LYS A 252 -3.77 11.06 -90.69
N SER A 253 -5.10 11.24 -90.72
CA SER A 253 -5.78 12.21 -89.85
C SER A 253 -5.86 11.74 -88.39
N GLY A 254 -6.31 10.51 -88.13
CA GLY A 254 -6.39 9.95 -86.77
C GLY A 254 -5.02 9.74 -86.10
N PHE A 255 -3.95 9.65 -86.90
CA PHE A 255 -2.58 9.59 -86.38
C PHE A 255 -2.12 10.92 -85.78
N GLN A 256 -2.41 12.04 -86.44
CA GLN A 256 -1.98 13.37 -85.98
C GLN A 256 -2.63 13.74 -84.65
N ASP A 257 -3.93 13.49 -84.48
CA ASP A 257 -4.65 13.76 -83.24
C ASP A 257 -4.11 12.95 -82.04
N LEU A 258 -3.85 11.64 -82.25
CA LEU A 258 -3.29 10.78 -81.21
C LEU A 258 -1.83 11.12 -80.89
N LEU A 259 -1.06 11.58 -81.87
CA LEU A 259 0.31 12.04 -81.67
C LEU A 259 0.36 13.34 -80.86
N GLU A 260 -0.56 14.27 -81.10
CA GLU A 260 -0.70 15.49 -80.31
C GLU A 260 -1.14 15.18 -78.87
N GLN A 261 -2.11 14.29 -78.70
CA GLN A 261 -2.51 13.81 -77.37
C GLN A 261 -1.35 13.13 -76.63
N TYR A 262 -0.57 12.29 -77.32
CA TYR A 262 0.63 11.67 -76.75
C TYR A 262 1.66 12.72 -76.31
N ARG A 263 1.95 13.71 -77.16
CA ARG A 263 2.90 14.79 -76.83
C ARG A 263 2.43 15.62 -75.64
N ALA A 264 1.15 15.96 -75.58
CA ALA A 264 0.57 16.70 -74.48
C ALA A 264 0.63 15.91 -73.16
N GLN A 265 0.27 14.62 -73.18
CA GLN A 265 0.33 13.75 -72.00
C GLN A 265 1.77 13.48 -71.54
N SER A 266 2.70 13.24 -72.47
CA SER A 266 4.12 13.06 -72.18
C SER A 266 4.73 14.31 -71.54
N LYS A 267 4.41 15.50 -72.07
CA LYS A 267 4.84 16.78 -71.48
C LYS A 267 4.27 16.99 -70.08
N ALA A 268 2.98 16.71 -69.86
CA ALA A 268 2.35 16.85 -68.55
C ALA A 268 2.94 15.88 -67.51
N MET A 269 3.17 14.62 -67.91
CA MET A 269 3.83 13.62 -67.06
C MET A 269 5.25 14.05 -66.70
N HIS A 270 6.04 14.50 -67.68
CA HIS A 270 7.41 14.93 -67.45
C HIS A 270 7.49 16.12 -66.50
N MET A 271 6.58 17.10 -66.63
CA MET A 271 6.52 18.21 -65.67
C MET A 271 6.17 17.75 -64.25
N LEU A 272 5.25 16.79 -64.09
CA LEU A 272 4.91 16.24 -62.78
C LEU A 272 6.10 15.46 -62.17
N ASP A 273 6.83 14.71 -63.00
CA ASP A 273 8.02 13.96 -62.60
C ASP A 273 9.15 14.87 -62.12
N LEU A 274 9.42 15.97 -62.84
CA LEU A 274 10.39 16.99 -62.44
C LEU A 274 10.00 17.64 -61.10
N LYS A 275 8.70 17.95 -60.91
CA LYS A 275 8.20 18.47 -59.63
C LYS A 275 8.38 17.45 -58.50
N ARG A 276 8.14 16.17 -58.73
CA ARG A 276 8.38 15.09 -57.75
C ARG A 276 9.86 15.02 -57.36
N ILE A 277 10.76 15.03 -58.33
CA ILE A 277 12.21 14.94 -58.10
C ILE A 277 12.71 16.16 -57.32
N SER A 278 12.28 17.36 -57.71
CA SER A 278 12.63 18.60 -57.02
C SER A 278 12.13 18.59 -55.57
N TYR A 279 10.88 18.20 -55.35
CA TYR A 279 10.30 18.10 -54.01
C TYR A 279 11.03 17.05 -53.14
N ARG A 280 11.39 15.89 -53.71
CA ARG A 280 12.18 14.86 -53.00
C ARG A 280 13.53 15.38 -52.54
N ALA A 281 14.22 16.14 -53.39
CA ALA A 281 15.51 16.74 -53.05
C ALA A 281 15.38 17.81 -51.94
N GLN A 282 14.32 18.62 -51.97
CA GLN A 282 14.02 19.61 -50.93
C GLN A 282 13.70 18.95 -49.57
N CYS A 283 13.05 17.79 -49.57
CA CYS A 283 12.73 17.07 -48.34
C CYS A 283 13.95 16.36 -47.73
N ALA A 284 14.94 15.97 -48.53
CA ALA A 284 16.18 15.32 -48.07
C ALA A 284 17.22 16.27 -47.46
N THR A 285 16.98 17.59 -47.54
CA THR A 285 17.89 18.65 -47.08
C THR A 285 17.37 19.38 -45.82
N ARG A 286 16.23 18.93 -45.28
CA ARG A 286 15.69 19.33 -43.97
C ARG A 286 15.89 18.20 -42.97
#